data_AF-A0A2G5TER0-F1
#
_entry.id   AF-A0A2G5TER0-F1
#
_cell.length_a   1.000
_cell.length_b   1.000
_cell.length_c   1.000
_cell.angle_alpha   90.00
_cell.angle_beta   90.00
_cell.angle_gamma   90.00
#
_symmetry.space_group_name_H-M   'P 1'
#
loop_
_entity.id
_entity.type
_entity.pdbx_description
1 polymer ?
#
loop_
_entity_poly.entity_id
_entity_poly.type
_entity_poly.pdbx_seq_one_letter_code
_entity_poly.pdbx_strand_id
1 'polypeptide(L)'
;MELSRGEIEFELKSGPMEDYTKVVAGRKGKIFSPSIWNQHVSSSSFINFTATEPVKFVLNVDEMNILRPGTLLVEVGQPHSFSVPKFFKLTPQSYRKEAIGTYMAVTFTGTSKESSFALKYNVEAISSTTNDPMEWAAMNSSFSAGFSLLVLIVAWMF
;
A
#
# COMPACT_ATOMS: atom_id res chain seq x y z
N MET A 1 -28.42 -6.13 43.57
CA MET A 1 -28.10 -5.97 42.14
C MET A 1 -26.83 -5.15 42.08
N GLU A 2 -25.68 -5.82 42.08
CA GLU A 2 -24.36 -5.16 42.09
C GLU A 2 -24.03 -4.68 40.68
N LEU A 3 -23.85 -3.37 40.52
CA LEU A 3 -23.28 -2.80 39.31
C LEU A 3 -21.76 -3.01 39.39
N SER A 4 -21.28 -4.04 38.68
CA SER A 4 -19.86 -4.25 38.39
C SER A 4 -19.30 -2.97 37.75
N ARG A 5 -18.54 -2.20 38.53
CA ARG A 5 -17.79 -1.04 38.05
C ARG A 5 -16.63 -1.53 37.18
N GLY A 6 -16.89 -1.69 35.89
CA GLY A 6 -15.83 -1.83 34.89
C GLY A 6 -15.16 -0.47 34.70
N GLU A 7 -13.85 -0.42 34.92
CA GLU A 7 -13.04 0.76 34.64
C GLU A 7 -12.83 0.84 33.12
N ILE A 8 -13.15 1.99 32.52
CA ILE A 8 -12.92 2.24 31.10
C ILE A 8 -11.70 3.13 30.99
N GLU A 9 -10.58 2.56 30.58
CA GLU A 9 -9.34 3.30 30.37
C GLU A 9 -9.25 3.76 28.90
N PHE A 10 -9.13 5.07 28.70
CA PHE A 10 -8.87 5.67 27.40
C PHE A 10 -7.47 6.30 27.43
N GLU A 11 -6.54 5.73 26.69
CA GLU A 11 -5.20 6.29 26.53
C GLU A 11 -5.16 7.18 25.28
N LEU A 12 -5.09 8.51 25.47
CA LEU A 12 -4.87 9.47 24.39
C LEU A 12 -3.39 9.83 24.35
N LYS A 13 -2.59 9.10 23.58
CA LYS A 13 -1.20 9.45 23.30
C LYS A 13 -1.13 10.57 22.26
N SER A 14 -1.02 11.83 22.69
CA SER A 14 -0.53 12.91 21.84
C SER A 14 0.93 13.22 22.19
N GLY A 15 1.86 12.45 21.62
CA GLY A 15 3.29 12.76 21.69
C GLY A 15 3.68 13.84 20.66
N PRO A 16 4.86 14.48 20.79
CA PRO A 16 5.39 15.31 19.71
C PRO A 16 5.38 14.45 18.44
N MET A 17 4.70 14.92 17.40
CA MET A 17 4.43 14.13 16.20
C MET A 17 5.76 13.79 15.54
N GLU A 18 6.28 12.59 15.81
CA GLU A 18 7.22 11.89 14.94
C GLU A 18 6.70 12.12 13.52
N ASP A 19 7.54 12.73 12.67
CA ASP A 19 7.18 13.26 11.34
C ASP A 19 6.05 12.42 10.74
N TYR A 20 4.83 12.97 10.68
CA TYR A 20 3.63 12.18 10.40
C TYR A 20 3.68 11.53 9.01
N THR A 21 4.55 12.06 8.15
CA THR A 21 4.82 11.52 6.83
C THR A 21 5.77 10.32 6.88
N LYS A 22 6.52 10.09 7.96
CA LYS A 22 7.32 8.89 8.15
C LYS A 22 6.49 7.75 8.70
N VAL A 23 6.50 6.62 8.02
CA VAL A 23 5.64 5.48 8.34
C VAL A 23 6.46 4.21 8.54
N VAL A 24 5.98 3.37 9.44
CA VAL A 24 6.50 2.04 9.71
C VAL A 24 5.36 1.02 9.62
N ALA A 25 5.71 -0.25 9.47
CA ALA A 25 4.72 -1.33 9.52
C ALA A 25 3.88 -1.26 10.82
N GLY A 26 2.58 -1.50 10.68
CA GLY A 26 1.58 -1.37 11.75
C GLY A 26 0.86 -0.02 11.77
N ARG A 27 1.39 1.02 11.10
CA ARG A 27 0.74 2.34 11.05
C ARG A 27 -0.58 2.29 10.29
N LYS A 28 -1.62 2.88 10.88
CA LYS A 28 -2.96 3.02 10.29
C LYS A 28 -3.39 4.47 10.36
N GLY A 29 -4.17 4.92 9.39
CA GLY A 29 -4.71 6.27 9.43
C GLY A 29 -5.74 6.56 8.36
N LYS A 30 -6.20 7.81 8.37
CA LYS A 30 -7.07 8.38 7.35
C LYS A 30 -6.46 9.68 6.83
N ILE A 31 -6.64 9.91 5.53
CA ILE A 31 -6.26 11.13 4.84
C ILE A 31 -7.55 11.80 4.39
N PHE A 32 -7.74 13.05 4.78
CA PHE A 32 -8.91 13.83 4.45
C PHE A 32 -8.54 14.97 3.51
N SER A 33 -9.38 15.25 2.52
CA SER A 33 -9.24 16.46 1.72
C SER A 33 -9.40 17.73 2.57
N PRO A 34 -8.76 18.85 2.19
CA PRO A 34 -8.93 20.14 2.85
C PRO A 34 -10.39 20.58 3.01
N SER A 35 -11.21 20.32 2.00
CA SER A 35 -12.64 20.64 1.99
C SER A 35 -13.47 20.01 3.10
N ILE A 36 -13.00 18.91 3.72
CA ILE A 36 -13.70 18.26 4.84
C ILE A 36 -13.55 19.07 6.13
N TRP A 37 -12.38 19.66 6.38
CA TRP A 37 -12.11 20.37 7.63
C TRP A 37 -12.14 21.90 7.48
N ASN A 38 -12.02 22.43 6.26
CA ASN A 38 -12.14 23.85 5.99
C ASN A 38 -12.68 24.13 4.58
N GLN A 39 -13.89 24.69 4.51
CA GLN A 39 -14.57 25.01 3.25
C GLN A 39 -14.03 26.28 2.56
N HIS A 40 -13.08 26.99 3.16
CA HIS A 40 -12.51 28.22 2.59
C HIS A 40 -11.17 28.00 1.89
N VAL A 41 -10.60 26.80 1.96
CA VAL A 41 -9.33 26.47 1.30
C VAL A 41 -9.56 25.69 0.01
N SER A 42 -8.55 25.73 -0.87
CA SER A 42 -8.55 24.91 -2.08
C SER A 42 -8.73 23.44 -1.71
N SER A 43 -9.60 22.75 -2.44
CA SER A 43 -9.82 21.32 -2.20
C SER A 43 -8.66 20.47 -2.70
N SER A 44 -7.78 21.01 -3.55
CA SER A 44 -6.59 20.32 -4.04
C SER A 44 -5.57 20.09 -2.90
N SER A 45 -4.93 18.93 -2.90
CA SER A 45 -3.92 18.58 -1.89
C SER A 45 -2.91 17.57 -2.41
N PHE A 46 -1.70 17.64 -1.86
CA PHE A 46 -0.65 16.66 -2.06
C PHE A 46 -0.09 16.24 -0.71
N ILE A 47 -0.01 14.93 -0.47
CA ILE A 47 0.55 14.35 0.77
C ILE A 47 1.48 13.21 0.37
N ASN A 48 2.64 13.14 1.00
CA ASN A 48 3.62 12.08 0.77
C ASN A 48 3.90 11.36 2.09
N PHE A 49 4.00 10.05 2.05
CA PHE A 49 4.46 9.21 3.14
C PHE A 49 5.73 8.47 2.73
N THR A 50 6.69 8.33 3.64
CA THR A 50 7.98 7.67 3.41
C THR A 50 8.26 6.63 4.48
N ALA A 51 8.90 5.53 4.11
CA ALA A 51 9.34 4.47 4.99
C ALA A 51 10.85 4.23 4.76
N THR A 52 11.56 3.85 5.81
CA THR A 52 12.99 3.52 5.74
C THR A 52 13.23 2.19 5.04
N GLU A 53 12.28 1.28 5.13
CA GLU A 53 12.30 -0.05 4.53
C GLU A 53 11.06 -0.27 3.65
N PRO A 54 11.11 -1.19 2.67
CA PRO A 54 9.94 -1.51 1.86
C PRO A 54 8.80 -2.02 2.74
N VAL A 55 7.62 -1.43 2.57
CA VAL A 55 6.38 -1.78 3.27
C VAL A 55 5.25 -1.99 2.27
N LYS A 56 4.20 -2.70 2.67
CA LYS A 56 2.99 -2.82 1.86
C LYS A 56 1.98 -1.76 2.27
N PHE A 57 1.75 -0.79 1.39
CA PHE A 57 0.67 0.18 1.53
C PHE A 57 -0.65 -0.45 1.08
N VAL A 58 -1.65 -0.42 1.95
CA VAL A 58 -3.01 -0.90 1.69
C VAL A 58 -3.97 0.27 1.84
N LEU A 59 -4.82 0.47 0.84
CA LEU A 59 -5.62 1.67 0.67
C LEU A 59 -7.08 1.32 0.44
N ASN A 60 -7.99 2.07 1.06
CA ASN A 60 -9.42 1.95 0.82
C ASN A 60 -10.06 3.34 0.81
N VAL A 61 -10.89 3.61 -0.19
CA VAL A 61 -11.71 4.82 -0.21
C VAL A 61 -12.87 4.61 0.75
N ASP A 62 -12.96 5.44 1.79
CA ASP A 62 -14.09 5.41 2.73
C ASP A 62 -15.23 6.28 2.18
N GLU A 63 -14.91 7.53 1.82
CA GLU A 63 -15.85 8.50 1.25
C GLU A 63 -15.18 9.29 0.14
N MET A 64 -15.92 9.62 -0.92
CA MET A 64 -15.39 10.38 -2.04
C MET A 64 -16.50 11.04 -2.82
N ASN A 65 -16.43 12.37 -2.91
CA ASN A 65 -17.22 13.16 -3.83
C ASN A 65 -16.26 13.95 -4.71
N ILE A 66 -16.33 13.80 -6.02
CA ILE A 66 -15.49 14.59 -6.93
C ILE A 66 -16.38 15.21 -8.00
N LEU A 67 -16.46 16.54 -7.98
CA LEU A 67 -16.93 17.29 -9.14
C LEU A 67 -15.84 17.35 -10.20
N ARG A 68 -16.26 17.17 -11.46
CA ARG A 68 -15.34 17.21 -12.60
C ARG A 68 -14.95 18.66 -12.93
N PRO A 69 -13.70 18.90 -13.38
CA PRO A 69 -12.60 17.95 -13.49
C PRO A 69 -11.83 17.84 -12.16
N GLY A 70 -11.87 16.68 -11.52
CA GLY A 70 -11.08 16.37 -10.33
C GLY A 70 -10.69 14.90 -10.33
N THR A 71 -9.61 14.54 -9.64
CA THR A 71 -9.14 13.15 -9.55
C THR A 71 -8.40 12.92 -8.24
N LEU A 72 -8.51 11.71 -7.69
CA LEU A 72 -7.66 11.21 -6.62
C LEU A 72 -6.68 10.17 -7.21
N LEU A 73 -5.39 10.46 -7.14
CA LEU A 73 -4.30 9.61 -7.60
C LEU A 73 -3.46 9.19 -6.40
N VAL A 74 -3.10 7.91 -6.36
CA VAL A 74 -2.11 7.40 -5.40
C VAL A 74 -0.97 6.75 -6.17
N GLU A 75 0.24 7.16 -5.86
CA GLU A 75 1.48 6.60 -6.37
C GLU A 75 2.19 5.87 -5.24
N VAL A 76 2.67 4.65 -5.49
CA VAL A 76 3.50 3.89 -4.56
C VAL A 76 4.75 3.44 -5.29
N GLY A 77 5.92 3.73 -4.72
CA GLY A 77 7.18 3.41 -5.38
C GLY A 77 8.34 3.27 -4.40
N GLN A 78 9.53 3.10 -4.96
CA GLN A 78 10.78 3.01 -4.22
C GLN A 78 11.85 3.83 -4.95
N PRO A 79 12.39 4.90 -4.34
CA PRO A 79 13.44 5.70 -4.96
C PRO A 79 14.66 4.83 -5.22
N HIS A 80 15.36 5.07 -6.32
CA HIS A 80 16.58 4.36 -6.71
C HIS A 80 16.39 2.84 -6.92
N SER A 81 15.15 2.38 -7.09
CA SER A 81 14.84 1.02 -7.58
C SER A 81 14.58 1.05 -9.09
N PHE A 82 14.93 -0.03 -9.79
CA PHE A 82 14.53 -0.24 -11.18
C PHE A 82 13.03 -0.59 -11.33
N SER A 83 12.31 -0.73 -10.20
CA SER A 83 10.87 -1.00 -10.20
C SER A 83 10.07 0.23 -10.61
N VAL A 84 9.15 0.04 -11.57
CA VAL A 84 8.22 1.09 -12.00
C VAL A 84 7.22 1.39 -10.87
N PRO A 85 7.01 2.66 -10.48
CA PRO A 85 6.00 3.02 -9.49
C PRO A 85 4.60 2.56 -9.91
N LYS A 86 3.79 2.15 -8.93
CA LYS A 86 2.40 1.77 -9.14
C LYS A 86 1.50 2.99 -8.97
N PHE A 87 0.63 3.23 -9.95
CA PHE A 87 -0.33 4.33 -9.93
C PHE A 87 -1.76 3.79 -9.82
N PHE A 88 -2.52 4.36 -8.89
CA PHE A 88 -3.93 4.09 -8.68
C PHE A 88 -4.74 5.36 -8.89
N LYS A 89 -5.58 5.37 -9.93
CA LYS A 89 -6.64 6.36 -10.06
C LYS A 89 -7.86 5.87 -9.30
N LEU A 90 -8.11 6.48 -8.15
CA LEU A 90 -9.19 6.08 -7.26
C LEU A 90 -10.51 6.75 -7.67
N THR A 91 -11.60 6.07 -7.36
CA THR A 91 -13.00 6.46 -7.59
C THR A 91 -13.82 6.08 -6.36
N PRO A 92 -15.06 6.60 -6.20
CA PRO A 92 -15.91 6.22 -5.08
C PRO A 92 -16.19 4.71 -4.97
N GLN A 93 -16.10 3.97 -6.08
CA GLN A 93 -16.28 2.51 -6.14
C GLN A 93 -14.96 1.74 -6.07
N SER A 94 -13.84 2.42 -5.82
CA SER A 94 -12.54 1.77 -5.70
C SER A 94 -12.46 0.98 -4.41
N TYR A 95 -12.47 -0.34 -4.55
CA TYR A 95 -12.15 -1.28 -3.48
C TYR A 95 -10.67 -1.24 -3.09
N ARG A 96 -10.32 -2.01 -2.06
CA ARG A 96 -8.96 -2.22 -1.53
C ARG A 96 -7.89 -2.24 -2.64
N LYS A 97 -6.92 -1.34 -2.57
CA LYS A 97 -5.71 -1.31 -3.41
C LYS A 97 -4.49 -1.55 -2.54
N GLU A 98 -3.49 -2.22 -3.10
CA GLU A 98 -2.23 -2.43 -2.38
C GLU A 98 -1.02 -2.43 -3.30
N ALA A 99 0.10 -1.93 -2.76
CA ALA A 99 1.38 -1.88 -3.44
C ALA A 99 2.51 -1.89 -2.41
N ILE A 100 3.66 -2.42 -2.83
CA ILE A 100 4.89 -2.44 -2.03
C ILE A 100 5.77 -1.28 -2.51
N GLY A 101 6.32 -0.54 -1.56
CA GLY A 101 7.23 0.56 -1.82
C GLY A 101 7.81 1.15 -0.53
N THR A 102 8.68 2.14 -0.68
CA THR A 102 9.20 2.94 0.42
C THR A 102 8.58 4.34 0.46
N TYR A 103 7.71 4.69 -0.48
CA TYR A 103 6.86 5.87 -0.37
C TYR A 103 5.46 5.64 -0.93
N MET A 104 4.55 6.49 -0.49
CA MET A 104 3.21 6.64 -1.03
C MET A 104 2.87 8.13 -1.15
N ALA A 105 2.60 8.58 -2.37
CA ALA A 105 2.15 9.94 -2.64
C ALA A 105 0.66 9.95 -3.02
N VAL A 106 -0.11 10.83 -2.40
CA VAL A 106 -1.54 11.01 -2.63
C VAL A 106 -1.76 12.40 -3.19
N THR A 107 -2.28 12.47 -4.41
CA THR A 107 -2.58 13.70 -5.13
C THR A 107 -4.07 13.79 -5.37
N PHE A 108 -4.67 14.89 -4.91
CA PHE A 108 -6.08 15.17 -5.14
C PHE A 108 -6.22 16.51 -5.86
N THR A 109 -6.90 16.52 -7.00
CA THR A 109 -7.05 17.70 -7.88
C THR A 109 -8.46 18.27 -7.88
N GLY A 110 -9.18 18.17 -6.74
CA GLY A 110 -10.51 18.77 -6.60
C GLY A 110 -10.44 20.30 -6.71
N THR A 111 -11.31 20.88 -7.55
CA THR A 111 -11.36 22.33 -7.80
C THR A 111 -12.53 23.03 -7.10
N SER A 112 -13.57 22.28 -6.73
CA SER A 112 -14.73 22.78 -5.99
C SER A 112 -14.66 22.38 -4.52
N LYS A 113 -15.19 23.25 -3.65
CA LYS A 113 -15.35 23.01 -2.21
C LYS A 113 -16.23 21.80 -1.90
N GLU A 114 -17.10 21.41 -2.82
CA GLU A 114 -17.92 20.21 -2.73
C GLU A 114 -17.13 18.93 -3.01
N SER A 115 -15.98 19.04 -3.68
CA SER A 115 -15.11 17.88 -3.92
C SER A 115 -14.35 17.51 -2.65
N SER A 116 -14.53 16.30 -2.18
CA SER A 116 -13.95 15.78 -0.95
C SER A 116 -13.55 14.30 -1.06
N PHE A 117 -12.60 13.87 -0.23
CA PHE A 117 -12.29 12.46 -0.06
C PHE A 117 -11.84 12.14 1.37
N ALA A 118 -12.14 10.93 1.82
CA ALA A 118 -11.56 10.28 2.99
C ALA A 118 -10.94 8.96 2.54
N LEU A 119 -9.61 8.87 2.60
CA LEU A 119 -8.83 7.69 2.21
C LEU A 119 -8.27 7.03 3.46
N LYS A 120 -8.66 5.79 3.72
CA LYS A 120 -8.07 4.97 4.78
C LYS A 120 -6.82 4.27 4.27
N TYR A 121 -5.77 4.26 5.08
CA TYR A 121 -4.54 3.53 4.79
C TYR A 121 -4.11 2.63 5.95
N ASN A 122 -3.48 1.51 5.59
CA ASN A 122 -2.77 0.62 6.50
C ASN A 122 -1.39 0.34 5.90
N VAL A 123 -0.36 0.40 6.75
CA VAL A 123 1.02 0.06 6.39
C VAL A 123 1.30 -1.31 7.00
N GLU A 124 1.48 -2.31 6.16
CA GLU A 124 1.70 -3.69 6.58
C GLU A 124 3.18 -4.05 6.37
N ALA A 125 3.71 -4.85 7.30
CA ALA A 125 5.01 -5.50 7.08
C ALA A 125 4.90 -6.40 5.85
N ILE A 126 5.98 -6.46 5.07
CA ILE A 126 6.10 -7.48 4.04
C ILE A 126 6.46 -8.76 4.81
N SER A 127 5.52 -9.69 4.92
CA SER A 127 5.81 -10.99 5.52
C SER A 127 6.89 -11.68 4.69
N SER A 128 8.11 -11.76 5.19
CA SER A 128 8.98 -12.86 4.83
C SER A 128 8.37 -14.11 5.47
N THR A 129 7.76 -14.98 4.68
CA THR A 129 7.59 -16.38 5.12
C THR A 129 8.99 -16.98 5.23
N THR A 130 9.62 -16.78 6.39
CA THR A 130 10.76 -17.55 6.86
C THR A 130 10.47 -17.90 8.32
N ASN A 131 9.50 -18.79 8.49
CA ASN A 131 9.32 -19.60 9.69
C ASN A 131 9.09 -21.03 9.22
N ASP A 132 10.09 -21.61 8.57
CA ASP A 132 10.30 -23.06 8.66
C ASP A 132 11.63 -23.25 9.38
N PRO A 133 11.67 -23.97 10.51
CA PRO A 133 12.94 -24.35 11.10
C PRO A 133 13.72 -25.15 10.05
N MET A 134 15.01 -24.86 9.97
CA MET A 134 16.00 -25.48 9.09
C MET A 134 16.00 -27.00 9.25
N GLU A 135 15.09 -27.70 8.57
CA GLU A 135 15.13 -29.14 8.40
C GLU A 135 15.98 -29.41 7.17
N TRP A 136 17.24 -29.79 7.38
CA TRP A 136 18.06 -30.43 6.36
C TRP A 136 17.46 -31.80 6.04
N ALA A 137 16.40 -31.81 5.23
CA ALA A 137 15.82 -33.01 4.65
C ALA A 137 15.70 -32.82 3.14
N ALA A 138 16.70 -33.38 2.45
CA ALA A 138 16.64 -34.06 1.17
C ALA A 138 15.55 -33.67 0.12
N MET A 139 16.08 -33.29 -1.06
CA MET A 139 15.72 -33.81 -2.39
C MET A 139 14.63 -33.13 -3.26
N ASN A 140 15.12 -32.79 -4.46
CA ASN A 140 14.52 -32.94 -5.80
C ASN A 140 13.62 -31.83 -6.35
N SER A 141 14.23 -30.92 -7.13
CA SER A 141 13.53 -30.27 -8.25
C SER A 141 14.06 -30.82 -9.59
N SER A 142 13.27 -31.64 -10.24
CA SER A 142 13.36 -31.92 -11.67
C SER A 142 12.99 -30.64 -12.44
N PHE A 143 13.94 -30.10 -13.22
CA PHE A 143 13.71 -28.97 -14.12
C PHE A 143 13.33 -29.51 -15.51
N SER A 144 12.12 -29.22 -15.97
CA SER A 144 11.69 -29.49 -17.35
C SER A 144 11.98 -28.24 -18.19
N ALA A 145 13.07 -28.26 -18.93
CA ALA A 145 13.33 -27.33 -20.03
C ALA A 145 13.26 -28.11 -21.33
N GLY A 146 12.22 -27.85 -22.12
CA GLY A 146 12.06 -28.41 -23.46
C GLY A 146 13.07 -27.81 -24.41
N PHE A 147 14.09 -28.58 -24.78
CA PHE A 147 14.89 -28.37 -25.98
C PHE A 147 14.70 -29.59 -26.89
N SER A 148 14.05 -29.37 -28.03
CA SER A 148 13.91 -30.38 -29.08
C SER A 148 15.20 -30.43 -29.88
N LEU A 149 16.00 -31.48 -29.69
CA LEU A 149 17.16 -31.78 -30.54
C LEU A 149 16.79 -32.93 -31.47
N LEU A 150 16.61 -32.63 -32.75
CA LEU A 150 16.42 -33.60 -33.82
C LEU A 150 17.81 -34.17 -34.17
N VAL A 151 18.09 -35.42 -33.79
CA VAL A 151 19.34 -36.11 -34.13
C VAL A 151 19.06 -37.18 -35.18
N LEU A 152 19.66 -37.01 -36.35
CA LEU A 152 19.75 -38.00 -37.42
C LEU A 152 20.89 -38.97 -37.09
N ILE A 153 20.60 -40.26 -36.90
CA ILE A 153 21.63 -41.31 -36.71
C ILE A 153 21.65 -42.19 -37.96
N VAL A 154 22.81 -42.33 -38.57
CA VAL A 154 23.22 -43.54 -39.31
C VAL A 154 24.65 -43.82 -38.85
N ALA A 155 24.81 -44.59 -37.78
CA ALA A 155 25.08 -46.03 -37.76
C ALA A 155 26.45 -46.39 -38.37
N TRP A 156 27.40 -46.69 -37.49
CA TRP A 156 28.60 -47.46 -37.78
C TRP A 156 28.33 -48.92 -37.43
N MET A 157 28.43 -49.85 -38.38
CA MET A 157 28.74 -51.26 -38.10
C MET A 157 29.49 -51.90 -39.29
N PHE A 158 30.67 -52.43 -38.97
CA PHE A 158 31.58 -53.33 -39.71
C PHE A 158 32.52 -52.75 -40.78
#